data_AF-A0A147JSY2-F1
#
_entry.id   AF-A0A147JSY2-F1
#
_cell.length_a   1.000
_cell.length_b   1.000
_cell.length_c   1.000
_cell.angle_alpha   90.00
_cell.angle_beta   90.00
_cell.angle_gamma   90.00
#
_symmetry.space_group_name_H-M   'P 1'
#
loop_
_entity.id
_entity.type
_entity.pdbx_description
1 polymer ?
#
loop_
_entity_poly.entity_id
_entity_poly.type
_entity_poly.pdbx_seq_one_letter_code
_entity_poly.pdbx_strand_id
1 'polypeptide(L)'
;MDVYTIAGFVSSALLILLGLYILKADPSYSVNRMAAIFAFLATAWCLGRSMEDLFIGKNIAFLWGRFAEAGLMWMLPVFVHFAYIFPRPKHLGSRVALIYFPVAFFMSLLIMELFKGEYILLVSPTRIPYSMYQLFFVFFGISNLTRAYVKSRYPMERLQLKLTLIGLVISLSIAVFTISLNIFFAHNMGRPAVFAIPVSLGVIVYAMKKHRLFIMPPISRFFVPSPEARLKTKQRHELKEGANYLIKQKGKGPKIFKDLTEHGIPGLWLTTSCPSKIREGNGLARTPILYFTPERTRGEVTVHPNELNKALDEVYLYLSRAFPRSVVFVDCFRELAFANGFEEAMDFLRKAARLCSRNNSNLIVQIDPTEFSERQLAEIERAIVRS
;
A
#
# COMPACT_ATOMS: atom_id res chain seq x y z
N MET A 1 27.58 27.31 -16.32
CA MET A 1 26.54 26.46 -15.69
C MET A 1 26.43 26.90 -14.25
N ASP A 2 25.26 27.38 -13.82
CA ASP A 2 25.09 27.87 -12.46
C ASP A 2 24.87 26.71 -11.46
N VAL A 3 24.95 27.01 -10.17
CA VAL A 3 24.80 26.02 -9.08
C VAL A 3 23.43 25.34 -9.14
N TYR A 4 22.38 26.04 -9.58
CA TYR A 4 21.01 25.55 -9.66
C TYR A 4 20.81 24.55 -10.80
N THR A 5 21.46 24.78 -11.94
CA THR A 5 21.46 23.86 -13.08
C THR A 5 22.12 22.54 -12.67
N ILE A 6 23.31 22.60 -12.05
CA ILE A 6 24.03 21.41 -11.54
C ILE A 6 23.15 20.66 -10.53
N ALA A 7 22.56 21.39 -9.59
CA ALA A 7 21.65 20.84 -8.60
C ALA A 7 20.44 20.11 -9.20
N GLY A 8 19.86 20.64 -10.28
CA GLY A 8 18.74 19.99 -10.95
C GLY A 8 19.13 18.71 -11.70
N PHE A 9 20.34 18.62 -12.26
CA PHE A 9 20.86 17.35 -12.79
C PHE A 9 21.08 16.32 -11.68
N VAL A 10 21.70 16.72 -10.55
CA VAL A 10 21.87 15.84 -9.38
C VAL A 10 20.50 15.36 -8.87
N SER A 11 19.54 16.28 -8.76
CA SER A 11 18.18 15.99 -8.33
C SER A 11 17.49 14.98 -9.27
N SER A 12 17.63 15.18 -10.58
CA SER A 12 17.10 14.26 -11.60
C SER A 12 17.72 12.87 -11.48
N ALA A 13 19.04 12.77 -11.32
CA ALA A 13 19.72 11.49 -11.13
C ALA A 13 19.24 10.76 -9.86
N LEU A 14 19.12 11.49 -8.74
CA LEU A 14 18.59 10.94 -7.50
C LEU A 14 17.16 10.43 -7.65
N LEU A 15 16.28 11.19 -8.33
CA LEU A 15 14.88 10.81 -8.55
C LEU A 15 14.74 9.59 -9.47
N ILE A 16 15.60 9.44 -10.49
CA ILE A 16 15.64 8.23 -11.33
C ILE A 16 16.01 7.02 -10.50
N LEU A 17 17.12 7.10 -9.75
CA LEU A 17 17.57 6.02 -8.88
C LEU A 17 16.49 5.66 -7.86
N LEU A 18 15.78 6.66 -7.34
CA LEU A 18 14.67 6.49 -6.42
C LEU A 18 13.49 5.76 -7.05
N GLY A 19 13.04 6.20 -8.23
CA GLY A 19 11.94 5.57 -8.95
C GLY A 19 12.24 4.10 -9.27
N LEU A 20 13.47 3.81 -9.72
CA LEU A 20 13.94 2.44 -9.96
C LEU A 20 13.98 1.60 -8.68
N TYR A 21 14.46 2.17 -7.57
CA TYR A 21 14.48 1.49 -6.27
C TYR A 21 13.07 1.11 -5.80
N ILE A 22 12.13 2.06 -5.85
CA ILE A 22 10.72 1.85 -5.46
C ILE A 22 10.06 0.78 -6.34
N LEU A 23 10.31 0.81 -7.65
CA LEU A 23 9.72 -0.14 -8.59
C LEU A 23 10.30 -1.56 -8.41
N LYS A 24 11.61 -1.66 -8.15
CA LYS A 24 12.29 -2.95 -7.88
C LYS A 24 11.84 -3.60 -6.58
N ALA A 25 11.50 -2.78 -5.58
CA ALA A 25 11.06 -3.23 -4.26
C ALA A 25 9.81 -4.13 -4.33
N ASP A 26 8.74 -3.67 -4.98
CA ASP A 26 7.57 -4.49 -5.33
C ASP A 26 6.77 -3.82 -6.47
N PRO A 27 6.94 -4.29 -7.73
CA PRO A 27 6.29 -3.68 -8.90
C PRO A 27 4.80 -4.02 -8.99
N SER A 28 4.34 -5.07 -8.29
CA SER A 28 2.94 -5.52 -8.31
C SER A 28 2.04 -4.63 -7.44
N TYR A 29 2.64 -3.91 -6.47
CA TYR A 29 1.92 -3.00 -5.59
C TYR A 29 1.60 -1.68 -6.29
N SER A 30 0.30 -1.36 -6.42
CA SER A 30 -0.16 -0.15 -7.13
C SER A 30 0.39 1.14 -6.55
N VAL A 31 0.59 1.18 -5.23
CA VAL A 31 1.16 2.35 -4.54
C VAL A 31 2.61 2.59 -4.94
N ASN A 32 3.42 1.52 -5.08
CA ASN A 32 4.81 1.62 -5.53
C ASN A 32 4.90 2.10 -6.97
N ARG A 33 4.02 1.59 -7.84
CA ARG A 33 3.94 2.07 -9.22
C ARG A 33 3.63 3.56 -9.28
N MET A 34 2.64 4.03 -8.51
CA MET A 34 2.31 5.47 -8.51
C MET A 34 3.44 6.32 -7.92
N ALA A 35 4.10 5.88 -6.86
CA ALA A 35 5.25 6.58 -6.28
C ALA A 35 6.45 6.62 -7.25
N ALA A 36 6.73 5.52 -7.97
CA ALA A 36 7.77 5.48 -8.99
C ALA A 36 7.45 6.38 -10.20
N ILE A 37 6.22 6.34 -10.71
CA ILE A 37 5.75 7.24 -11.78
C ILE A 37 5.89 8.69 -11.34
N PHE A 38 5.49 9.02 -10.11
CA PHE A 38 5.65 10.36 -9.55
C PHE A 38 7.13 10.81 -9.53
N ALA A 39 8.06 9.92 -9.13
CA ALA A 39 9.49 10.21 -9.14
C ALA A 39 10.05 10.43 -10.57
N PHE A 40 9.59 9.65 -11.56
CA PHE A 40 9.99 9.84 -12.96
C PHE A 40 9.42 11.13 -13.56
N LEU A 41 8.20 11.51 -13.21
CA LEU A 41 7.62 12.80 -13.63
C LEU A 41 8.33 13.98 -12.96
N ALA A 42 8.72 13.84 -11.69
CA ALA A 42 9.57 14.81 -11.02
C ALA A 42 10.95 14.94 -11.67
N THR A 43 11.51 13.82 -12.15
CA THR A 43 12.74 13.82 -12.95
C THR A 43 12.54 14.64 -14.22
N ALA A 44 11.45 14.41 -14.96
CA ALA A 44 11.16 15.14 -16.19
C ALA A 44 11.09 16.66 -15.95
N TRP A 45 10.47 17.08 -14.84
CA TRP A 45 10.42 18.48 -14.44
C TRP A 45 11.81 19.04 -14.07
N CYS A 46 12.56 18.38 -13.17
CA CYS A 46 13.90 18.83 -12.76
C CYS A 46 14.87 18.90 -13.96
N LEU A 47 14.90 17.84 -14.77
CA LEU A 47 15.78 17.74 -15.93
C LEU A 47 15.41 18.78 -16.98
N GLY A 48 14.13 18.93 -17.28
CA GLY A 48 13.66 19.92 -18.24
C GLY A 48 14.03 21.34 -17.84
N ARG A 49 13.87 21.69 -16.55
CA ARG A 49 14.30 23.01 -16.05
C ARG A 49 15.81 23.21 -16.13
N SER A 50 16.61 22.21 -15.76
CA SER A 50 18.07 22.30 -15.89
C SER A 50 18.53 22.41 -17.35
N MET A 51 17.86 21.72 -18.27
CA MET A 51 18.18 21.82 -19.70
C MET A 51 17.76 23.17 -20.28
N GLU A 52 16.60 23.72 -19.87
CA GLU A 52 16.18 25.09 -20.21
C GLU A 52 17.27 26.11 -19.84
N ASP A 53 17.86 25.99 -18.65
CA ASP A 53 18.88 26.90 -18.14
C ASP A 53 20.27 26.71 -18.82
N LEU A 54 20.53 25.53 -19.41
CA LEU A 54 21.81 25.20 -20.05
C LEU A 54 21.91 25.71 -21.51
N PHE A 55 20.80 25.75 -22.26
CA PHE A 55 20.83 26.09 -23.68
C PHE A 55 20.67 27.60 -23.93
N ILE A 56 21.56 28.15 -24.76
CA ILE A 56 21.56 29.58 -25.15
C ILE A 56 20.54 29.85 -26.28
N GLY A 57 20.14 28.83 -27.04
CA GLY A 57 19.18 28.95 -28.14
C GLY A 57 17.73 29.00 -27.64
N LYS A 58 17.02 30.11 -27.90
CA LYS A 58 15.63 30.34 -27.47
C LYS A 58 14.69 29.17 -27.78
N ASN A 59 14.74 28.62 -29.00
CA ASN A 59 13.86 27.52 -29.41
C ASN A 59 14.09 26.23 -28.62
N ILE A 60 15.36 25.90 -28.34
CA ILE A 60 15.73 24.68 -27.60
C ILE A 60 15.40 24.85 -26.12
N ALA A 61 15.69 26.01 -25.54
CA ALA A 61 15.30 26.32 -24.17
C ALA A 61 13.77 26.25 -23.97
N PHE A 62 12.99 26.77 -24.92
CA PHE A 62 11.52 26.68 -24.90
C PHE A 62 11.01 25.25 -24.98
N LEU A 63 11.62 24.40 -25.81
CA LEU A 63 11.29 22.97 -25.88
C LEU A 63 11.48 22.29 -24.51
N TRP A 64 12.62 22.53 -23.85
CA TRP A 64 12.92 21.95 -22.54
C TRP A 64 12.04 22.50 -21.41
N GLY A 65 11.72 23.80 -21.44
CA GLY A 65 10.76 24.39 -20.52
C GLY A 65 9.37 23.76 -20.64
N ARG A 66 8.90 23.49 -21.87
CA ARG A 66 7.64 22.78 -22.12
C ARG A 66 7.68 21.32 -21.70
N PHE A 67 8.80 20.63 -21.92
CA PHE A 67 9.01 19.29 -21.40
C PHE A 67 8.91 19.26 -19.86
N ALA A 68 9.50 20.25 -19.18
CA ALA A 68 9.39 20.37 -17.74
C ALA A 68 7.93 20.58 -17.29
N GLU A 69 7.21 21.49 -17.94
CA GLU A 69 5.80 21.74 -17.63
C GLU A 69 4.91 20.52 -17.89
N ALA A 70 5.14 19.76 -18.96
CA ALA A 70 4.44 18.50 -19.19
C ALA A 70 4.64 17.51 -18.03
N GLY A 71 5.88 17.39 -17.52
CA GLY A 71 6.20 16.60 -16.33
C GLY A 71 5.38 17.04 -15.11
N LEU A 72 5.32 18.35 -14.85
CA LEU A 72 4.55 18.93 -13.74
C LEU A 72 3.03 18.70 -13.88
N MET A 73 2.49 18.88 -15.09
CA MET A 73 1.07 18.67 -15.40
C MET A 73 0.61 17.25 -15.06
N TRP A 74 1.43 16.24 -15.40
CA TRP A 74 1.17 14.83 -15.09
C TRP A 74 1.46 14.45 -13.63
N MET A 75 2.38 15.17 -12.98
CA MET A 75 2.76 14.89 -11.60
C MET A 75 1.59 15.08 -10.62
N LEU A 76 0.75 16.09 -10.85
CA LEU A 76 -0.41 16.43 -10.01
C LEU A 76 -1.51 15.34 -9.94
N PRO A 77 -2.03 14.81 -11.07
CA PRO A 77 -3.02 13.75 -11.02
C PRO A 77 -2.43 12.44 -10.49
N VAL A 78 -1.15 12.16 -10.76
CA VAL A 78 -0.45 11.02 -10.17
C VAL A 78 -0.32 11.17 -8.66
N PHE A 79 -0.03 12.37 -8.15
CA PHE A 79 -0.04 12.65 -6.71
C PHE A 79 -1.41 12.43 -6.07
N VAL A 80 -2.48 12.92 -6.71
CA VAL A 80 -3.85 12.71 -6.23
C VAL A 80 -4.22 11.24 -6.24
N HIS A 81 -3.87 10.52 -7.30
CA HIS A 81 -4.08 9.08 -7.40
C HIS A 81 -3.33 8.35 -6.28
N PHE A 82 -2.04 8.65 -6.09
CA PHE A 82 -1.24 8.14 -4.98
C PHE A 82 -1.89 8.41 -3.62
N ALA A 83 -2.29 9.66 -3.36
CA ALA A 83 -2.94 10.08 -2.12
C ALA A 83 -4.25 9.33 -1.84
N TYR A 84 -4.93 8.85 -2.88
CA TYR A 84 -6.18 8.10 -2.76
C TYR A 84 -5.95 6.62 -2.40
N ILE A 85 -4.94 6.00 -3.01
CA ILE A 85 -4.58 4.58 -2.82
C ILE A 85 -3.57 4.35 -1.69
N PHE A 86 -3.07 5.40 -1.07
CA PHE A 86 -2.18 5.31 0.08
C PHE A 86 -2.99 5.50 1.38
N PRO A 87 -2.75 4.70 2.45
CA PRO A 87 -1.72 3.66 2.62
C PRO A 87 -2.09 2.26 2.13
N ARG A 88 -3.37 2.05 1.78
CA ARG A 88 -3.89 0.75 1.32
C ARG A 88 -4.36 0.86 -0.13
N PRO A 89 -3.92 -0.03 -1.03
CA PRO A 89 -4.35 -0.03 -2.41
C PRO A 89 -5.87 -0.14 -2.46
N LYS A 90 -6.49 0.72 -3.25
CA LYS A 90 -7.93 0.72 -3.52
C LYS A 90 -8.14 0.69 -5.02
N HIS A 91 -9.15 -0.03 -5.47
CA HIS A 91 -9.56 0.03 -6.86
C HIS A 91 -10.40 1.30 -7.10
N LEU A 92 -9.93 2.20 -7.97
CA LEU A 92 -10.67 3.43 -8.30
C LEU A 92 -11.71 3.26 -9.43
N GLY A 93 -11.73 2.14 -10.15
CA GLY A 93 -12.61 1.90 -11.29
C GLY A 93 -12.57 3.02 -12.34
N SER A 94 -13.74 3.36 -12.88
CA SER A 94 -13.92 4.45 -13.87
C SER A 94 -13.65 5.85 -13.33
N ARG A 95 -13.62 6.04 -12.00
CA ARG A 95 -13.36 7.37 -11.38
C ARG A 95 -11.94 7.85 -11.60
N VAL A 96 -11.01 6.98 -12.01
CA VAL A 96 -9.66 7.37 -12.42
C VAL A 96 -9.71 8.38 -13.57
N ALA A 97 -10.64 8.22 -14.52
CA ALA A 97 -10.75 9.11 -15.67
C ALA A 97 -10.97 10.58 -15.25
N LEU A 98 -11.73 10.82 -14.18
CA LEU A 98 -11.97 12.17 -13.65
C LEU A 98 -10.70 12.83 -13.07
N ILE A 99 -9.77 12.02 -12.55
CA ILE A 99 -8.50 12.52 -12.01
C ILE A 99 -7.58 12.96 -13.15
N TYR A 100 -7.57 12.23 -14.27
CA TYR A 100 -6.66 12.48 -15.40
C TYR A 100 -7.26 13.33 -16.52
N PHE A 101 -8.56 13.59 -16.52
CA PHE A 101 -9.19 14.43 -17.55
C PHE A 101 -8.61 15.86 -17.61
N PRO A 102 -8.40 16.58 -16.48
CA PRO A 102 -7.84 17.93 -16.53
C PRO A 102 -6.42 17.97 -17.11
N VAL A 103 -5.57 16.97 -16.86
CA VAL A 103 -4.23 16.94 -17.45
C VAL A 103 -4.30 16.76 -18.97
N ALA A 104 -5.22 15.96 -19.49
CA ALA A 104 -5.38 15.81 -20.94
C ALA A 104 -5.75 17.15 -21.61
N PHE A 105 -6.61 17.95 -20.97
CA PHE A 105 -6.97 19.29 -21.44
C PHE A 105 -5.78 20.27 -21.42
N PHE A 106 -5.03 20.35 -20.30
CA PHE A 106 -3.87 21.26 -20.26
C PHE A 106 -2.72 20.80 -21.17
N MET A 107 -2.55 19.48 -21.35
CA MET A 107 -1.57 18.93 -22.29
C MET A 107 -1.92 19.27 -23.75
N SER A 108 -3.20 19.23 -24.14
CA SER A 108 -3.58 19.61 -25.51
C SER A 108 -3.31 21.09 -25.77
N LEU A 109 -3.57 21.96 -24.79
CA LEU A 109 -3.20 23.38 -24.86
C LEU A 109 -1.69 23.59 -24.97
N LEU A 110 -0.89 22.89 -24.16
CA LEU A 110 0.58 22.95 -24.21
C LEU A 110 1.11 22.51 -25.59
N ILE A 111 0.51 21.47 -26.19
CA ILE A 111 0.87 21.00 -27.54
C ILE A 111 0.45 22.00 -28.61
N MET A 112 -0.73 22.61 -28.51
CA MET A 112 -1.16 23.65 -29.46
C MET A 112 -0.22 24.87 -29.43
N GLU A 113 0.25 25.25 -28.25
CA GLU A 113 1.25 26.31 -28.10
C GLU A 113 2.64 25.91 -28.61
N LEU A 114 2.93 24.60 -28.71
CA LEU A 114 4.18 24.09 -29.28
C LEU A 114 4.46 24.72 -30.66
N PHE A 115 3.41 24.83 -31.46
CA PHE A 115 3.44 25.32 -32.84
C PHE A 115 3.38 26.85 -32.98
N LYS A 116 3.02 27.60 -31.92
CA LYS A 116 2.86 29.07 -31.95
C LYS A 116 4.08 29.84 -31.42
N GLY A 117 5.07 29.17 -30.81
CA GLY A 117 6.46 29.64 -30.75
C GLY A 117 6.88 30.72 -29.75
N GLU A 118 6.00 31.38 -29.00
CA GLU A 118 6.42 32.61 -28.27
C GLU A 118 6.54 32.50 -26.74
N TYR A 119 6.01 31.44 -26.10
CA TYR A 119 5.97 31.34 -24.64
C TYR A 119 6.25 29.92 -24.10
N ILE A 120 6.97 29.86 -22.96
CA ILE A 120 7.26 28.62 -22.20
C ILE A 120 6.02 28.14 -21.44
N LEU A 121 5.22 29.07 -20.94
CA LEU A 121 4.00 28.85 -20.17
C LEU A 121 2.76 29.14 -21.01
N LEU A 122 1.65 28.53 -20.62
CA LEU A 122 0.31 28.83 -21.12
C LEU A 122 0.08 30.36 -21.19
N VAL A 123 -0.41 30.85 -22.33
CA VAL A 123 -0.64 32.28 -22.58
C VAL A 123 -1.63 32.86 -21.55
N SER A 124 -1.64 34.19 -21.40
CA SER A 124 -2.35 34.94 -20.35
C SER A 124 -3.79 34.51 -20.01
N PRO A 125 -4.67 34.03 -20.92
CA PRO A 125 -5.99 33.53 -20.50
C PRO A 125 -5.96 32.13 -19.88
N THR A 126 -5.02 31.27 -20.27
CA THR A 126 -4.93 29.87 -19.82
C THR A 126 -4.06 29.68 -18.58
N ARG A 127 -3.23 30.66 -18.24
CA ARG A 127 -2.35 30.64 -17.06
C ARG A 127 -3.12 30.61 -15.74
N ILE A 128 -4.18 31.42 -15.60
CA ILE A 128 -4.98 31.47 -14.37
C ILE A 128 -5.71 30.13 -14.13
N PRO A 129 -6.46 29.56 -15.10
CA PRO A 129 -7.06 28.24 -14.95
C PRO A 129 -6.06 27.14 -14.59
N TYR A 130 -4.86 27.17 -15.20
CA TYR A 130 -3.80 26.20 -14.89
C TYR A 130 -3.33 26.33 -13.44
N SER A 131 -3.01 27.53 -12.97
CA SER A 131 -2.62 27.76 -11.57
C SER A 131 -3.71 27.32 -10.58
N MET A 132 -5.00 27.60 -10.89
CA MET A 132 -6.12 27.12 -10.06
C MET A 132 -6.20 25.60 -10.03
N TYR A 133 -6.00 24.94 -11.17
CA TYR A 133 -5.90 23.48 -11.26
C TYR A 133 -4.77 22.93 -10.37
N GLN A 134 -3.58 23.52 -10.43
CA GLN A 134 -2.45 23.10 -9.60
C GLN A 134 -2.79 23.19 -8.11
N LEU A 135 -3.31 24.34 -7.66
CA LEU A 135 -3.70 24.55 -6.27
C LEU A 135 -4.79 23.58 -5.81
N PHE A 136 -5.80 23.36 -6.65
CA PHE A 136 -6.89 22.43 -6.36
C PHE A 136 -6.39 20.99 -6.19
N PHE A 137 -5.54 20.50 -7.10
CA PHE A 137 -5.02 19.13 -7.05
C PHE A 137 -4.09 18.91 -5.85
N VAL A 138 -3.22 19.88 -5.55
CA VAL A 138 -2.38 19.82 -4.35
C VAL A 138 -3.27 19.79 -3.11
N PHE A 139 -4.19 20.74 -2.96
CA PHE A 139 -5.07 20.81 -1.79
C PHE A 139 -5.92 19.53 -1.63
N PHE A 140 -6.44 18.99 -2.72
CA PHE A 140 -7.22 17.77 -2.72
C PHE A 140 -6.38 16.55 -2.30
N GLY A 141 -5.16 16.42 -2.81
CA GLY A 141 -4.23 15.37 -2.39
C GLY A 141 -3.88 15.45 -0.90
N ILE A 142 -3.59 16.65 -0.39
CA ILE A 142 -3.32 16.89 1.04
C ILE A 142 -4.53 16.52 1.88
N SER A 143 -5.70 17.00 1.49
CA SER A 143 -6.94 16.75 2.20
C SER A 143 -7.24 15.26 2.29
N ASN A 144 -6.96 14.49 1.24
CA ASN A 144 -7.12 13.04 1.25
C ASN A 144 -6.12 12.34 2.17
N LEU A 145 -4.83 12.72 2.13
CA LEU A 145 -3.82 12.18 3.04
C LEU A 145 -4.13 12.50 4.51
N THR A 146 -4.55 13.72 4.80
CA THR A 146 -4.95 14.15 6.15
C THR A 146 -6.20 13.42 6.63
N ARG A 147 -7.23 13.27 5.78
CA ARG A 147 -8.42 12.47 6.09
C ARG A 147 -8.06 11.01 6.34
N ALA A 148 -7.16 10.43 5.54
CA ALA A 148 -6.66 9.08 5.73
C ALA A 148 -5.89 8.95 7.05
N TYR A 149 -5.10 9.95 7.43
CA TYR A 149 -4.37 9.98 8.70
C TYR A 149 -5.31 9.99 9.90
N VAL A 150 -6.32 10.87 9.89
CA VAL A 150 -7.32 10.96 10.96
C VAL A 150 -8.16 9.68 11.06
N LYS A 151 -8.58 9.11 9.92
CA LYS A 151 -9.41 7.90 9.88
C LYS A 151 -8.64 6.61 10.13
N SER A 152 -7.32 6.59 9.93
CA SER A 152 -6.53 5.37 10.12
C SER A 152 -6.59 4.94 11.58
N ARG A 153 -6.94 3.67 11.79
CA ARG A 153 -7.00 3.03 13.12
C ARG A 153 -5.69 2.33 13.47
N TYR A 154 -4.78 2.21 12.51
CA TYR A 154 -3.59 1.37 12.61
C TYR A 154 -2.33 2.22 12.85
N PRO A 155 -1.51 1.89 13.87
CA PRO A 155 -0.38 2.74 14.25
C PRO A 155 0.70 2.82 13.16
N MET A 156 0.88 1.74 12.39
CA MET A 156 1.84 1.75 11.27
C MET A 156 1.34 2.64 10.14
N GLU A 157 0.10 2.51 9.69
CA GLU A 157 -0.47 3.41 8.67
C GLU A 157 -0.40 4.88 9.08
N ARG A 158 -0.72 5.19 10.34
CA ARG A 158 -0.58 6.55 10.87
C ARG A 158 0.87 7.04 10.78
N LEU A 159 1.85 6.20 11.11
CA LEU A 159 3.26 6.53 10.95
C LEU A 159 3.62 6.79 9.48
N GLN A 160 3.16 5.93 8.56
CA GLN A 160 3.42 6.06 7.12
C GLN A 160 2.81 7.35 6.55
N LEU A 161 1.56 7.64 6.91
CA LEU A 161 0.85 8.86 6.54
C LEU A 161 1.50 10.11 7.16
N LYS A 162 1.91 10.04 8.43
CA LYS A 162 2.62 11.12 9.12
C LYS A 162 3.93 11.48 8.40
N LEU A 163 4.74 10.49 8.07
CA LEU A 163 6.02 10.71 7.38
C LEU A 163 5.81 11.29 5.97
N THR A 164 4.79 10.83 5.26
CA THR A 164 4.42 11.38 3.94
C THR A 164 3.96 12.83 4.04
N LEU A 165 3.10 13.14 5.02
CA LEU A 165 2.65 14.51 5.29
C LEU A 165 3.81 15.44 5.69
N ILE A 166 4.74 14.97 6.53
CA ILE A 166 5.95 15.73 6.89
C ILE A 166 6.79 16.03 5.65
N GLY A 167 7.06 15.03 4.81
CA GLY A 167 7.81 15.22 3.57
C GLY A 167 7.14 16.25 2.65
N LEU A 168 5.82 16.20 2.55
CA LEU A 168 5.07 17.17 1.77
C LEU A 168 5.14 18.60 2.34
N VAL A 169 4.98 18.77 3.66
CA VAL A 169 5.10 20.08 4.32
C VAL A 169 6.48 20.67 4.04
N ILE A 170 7.56 19.88 4.17
CA ILE A 170 8.92 20.32 3.84
C ILE A 170 9.01 20.76 2.37
N SER A 171 8.45 19.99 1.43
CA SER A 171 8.45 20.34 0.00
C SER A 171 7.75 21.68 -0.25
N LEU A 172 6.57 21.87 0.34
CA LEU A 172 5.77 23.08 0.14
C LEU A 172 6.44 24.29 0.78
N SER A 173 7.06 24.14 1.95
CA SER A 173 7.84 25.19 2.60
C SER A 173 9.01 25.65 1.73
N ILE A 174 9.77 24.73 1.12
CA ILE A 174 10.87 25.07 0.20
C ILE A 174 10.33 25.80 -1.04
N ALA A 175 9.22 25.32 -1.61
CA ALA A 175 8.61 25.93 -2.79
C ALA A 175 8.11 27.36 -2.50
N VAL A 176 7.37 27.56 -1.41
CA VAL A 176 6.87 28.87 -0.98
C VAL A 176 8.03 29.81 -0.70
N PHE A 177 9.04 29.36 0.06
CA PHE A 177 10.23 30.17 0.36
C PHE A 177 10.95 30.62 -0.92
N THR A 178 11.09 29.72 -1.89
CA THR A 178 11.68 30.04 -3.20
C THR A 178 10.89 31.12 -3.95
N ILE A 179 9.56 30.98 -4.00
CA ILE A 179 8.68 31.94 -4.67
C ILE A 179 8.77 33.30 -3.96
N SER A 180 8.74 33.31 -2.63
CA SER A 180 8.87 34.54 -1.84
C SER A 180 10.20 35.24 -2.09
N LEU A 181 11.34 34.53 -2.08
CA LEU A 181 12.64 35.13 -2.38
C LEU A 181 12.67 35.78 -3.77
N ASN A 182 12.12 35.12 -4.79
CA ASN A 182 12.07 35.67 -6.15
C ASN A 182 11.17 36.91 -6.26
N ILE A 183 10.11 37.01 -5.45
CA ILE A 183 9.26 38.22 -5.39
C ILE A 183 10.00 39.37 -4.73
N PHE A 184 10.69 39.11 -3.61
CA PHE A 184 11.29 40.17 -2.79
C PHE A 184 12.64 40.68 -3.30
N PHE A 185 13.47 39.83 -3.93
CA PHE A 185 14.86 40.19 -4.21
C PHE A 185 15.17 40.64 -5.64
N ALA A 186 14.17 40.72 -6.55
CA ALA A 186 14.22 41.24 -7.93
C ALA A 186 15.30 40.64 -8.88
N HIS A 187 16.37 40.07 -8.37
CA HIS A 187 17.30 39.18 -9.05
C HIS A 187 16.72 37.76 -9.01
N ASN A 188 16.76 37.08 -10.16
CA ASN A 188 16.58 35.63 -10.28
C ASN A 188 17.59 34.92 -9.37
N MET A 189 17.28 34.78 -8.07
CA MET A 189 18.08 34.01 -7.11
C MET A 189 17.86 32.52 -7.34
N GLY A 190 18.13 32.06 -8.57
CA GLY A 190 17.94 30.69 -9.03
C GLY A 190 16.55 30.12 -8.78
N ARG A 191 16.43 28.81 -9.04
CA ARG A 191 15.18 28.05 -8.86
C ARG A 191 15.37 26.99 -7.76
N PRO A 192 15.53 27.36 -6.46
CA PRO A 192 15.70 26.39 -5.37
C PRO A 192 14.52 25.40 -5.21
N ALA A 193 13.37 25.65 -5.84
CA ALA A 193 12.25 24.72 -5.92
C ALA A 193 12.64 23.36 -6.53
N VAL A 194 13.73 23.31 -7.32
CA VAL A 194 14.26 22.06 -7.89
C VAL A 194 14.69 21.05 -6.81
N PHE A 195 15.02 21.52 -5.60
CA PHE A 195 15.38 20.66 -4.45
C PHE A 195 14.18 20.17 -3.63
N ALA A 196 13.02 20.81 -3.74
CA ALA A 196 11.87 20.53 -2.88
C ALA A 196 11.36 19.08 -3.06
N ILE A 197 11.31 18.63 -4.32
CA ILE A 197 10.76 17.32 -4.68
C ILE A 197 11.72 16.17 -4.30
N PRO A 198 13.04 16.24 -4.60
CA PRO A 198 14.00 15.25 -4.09
C PRO A 198 14.04 15.13 -2.57
N VAL A 199 13.98 16.24 -1.83
CA VAL A 199 14.01 16.21 -0.36
C VAL A 199 12.78 15.50 0.21
N SER A 200 11.59 15.83 -0.30
CA SER A 200 10.35 15.20 0.16
C SER A 200 10.27 13.71 -0.18
N LEU A 201 10.69 13.34 -1.39
CA LEU A 201 10.79 11.94 -1.81
C LEU A 201 11.90 11.19 -1.08
N GLY A 202 13.00 11.86 -0.70
CA GLY A 202 14.04 11.33 0.17
C GLY A 202 13.53 10.99 1.56
N VAL A 203 12.68 11.85 2.15
CA VAL A 203 11.99 11.55 3.43
C VAL A 203 11.08 10.33 3.28
N ILE A 204 10.34 10.23 2.18
CA ILE A 204 9.49 9.07 1.88
C ILE A 204 10.34 7.80 1.78
N VAL A 205 11.50 7.83 1.11
CA VAL A 205 12.35 6.64 0.96
C VAL A 205 13.15 6.30 2.21
N TYR A 206 13.59 7.27 2.99
CA TYR A 206 14.09 7.00 4.33
C TYR A 206 13.03 6.29 5.18
N ALA A 207 11.78 6.74 5.10
CA ALA A 207 10.65 6.08 5.73
C ALA A 207 10.42 4.66 5.16
N MET A 208 10.61 4.44 3.85
CA MET A 208 10.58 3.10 3.23
C MET A 208 11.65 2.17 3.78
N LYS A 209 12.91 2.62 3.82
CA LYS A 209 14.05 1.79 4.23
C LYS A 209 14.01 1.48 5.73
N LYS A 210 13.69 2.46 6.57
CA LYS A 210 13.72 2.32 8.04
C LYS A 210 12.43 1.74 8.62
N HIS A 211 11.28 2.14 8.09
CA HIS A 211 9.96 1.77 8.63
C HIS A 211 9.17 0.83 7.72
N ARG A 212 9.80 0.27 6.67
CA ARG A 212 9.18 -0.64 5.70
C ARG A 212 7.89 -0.06 5.10
N LEU A 213 7.88 1.25 4.79
CA LEU A 213 6.80 1.84 3.99
C LEU A 213 6.68 1.09 2.66
N PHE A 214 5.47 0.66 2.34
CA PHE A 214 5.06 -0.03 1.11
C PHE A 214 5.55 -1.46 0.85
N ILE A 215 6.30 -2.08 1.77
CA ILE A 215 6.61 -3.51 1.69
C ILE A 215 6.45 -4.10 3.08
N MET A 216 5.28 -4.67 3.36
CA MET A 216 5.29 -5.81 4.27
C MET A 216 5.30 -7.03 3.34
N PRO A 217 6.46 -7.66 3.07
CA PRO A 217 6.40 -8.97 2.44
C PRO A 217 5.55 -9.83 3.40
N PRO A 218 4.45 -10.45 2.93
CA PRO A 218 3.64 -11.31 3.77
C PRO A 218 4.48 -12.38 4.49
N ILE A 219 5.58 -12.83 3.89
CA ILE A 219 6.61 -13.68 4.52
C ILE A 219 7.12 -13.09 5.85
N SER A 220 7.41 -11.78 5.93
CA SER A 220 7.87 -11.18 7.21
C SER A 220 6.77 -11.09 8.27
N ARG A 221 5.50 -11.02 7.87
CA ARG A 221 4.35 -11.01 8.81
C ARG A 221 4.12 -12.38 9.42
N PHE A 222 4.31 -13.44 8.62
CA PHE A 222 4.20 -14.83 9.09
C PHE A 222 5.17 -15.10 10.25
N PHE A 223 6.36 -14.50 10.19
CA PHE A 223 7.41 -14.70 11.18
C PHE A 223 7.35 -13.78 12.40
N VAL A 224 6.49 -12.74 12.40
CA VAL A 224 6.30 -11.84 13.54
C VAL A 224 4.79 -11.74 13.85
N PRO A 225 4.27 -12.63 14.71
CA PRO A 225 2.88 -12.60 15.13
C PRO A 225 2.54 -11.24 15.72
N SER A 226 1.61 -10.55 15.09
CA SER A 226 1.16 -9.25 15.55
C SER A 226 -0.35 -9.14 15.40
N PRO A 227 -1.04 -8.52 16.37
CA PRO A 227 -2.45 -8.29 16.25
C PRO A 227 -2.73 -7.25 15.17
N GLU A 228 -3.92 -7.35 14.58
CA GLU A 228 -4.43 -6.41 13.58
C GLU A 228 -4.52 -5.00 14.19
N ALA A 229 -5.04 -4.89 15.42
CA ALA A 229 -5.05 -3.66 16.20
C ALA A 229 -5.03 -3.93 17.73
N ARG A 230 -5.05 -2.85 18.52
CA ARG A 230 -5.29 -2.88 19.97
C ARG A 230 -6.36 -1.84 20.30
N LEU A 231 -7.58 -2.08 19.81
CA LEU A 231 -8.70 -1.17 20.04
C LEU A 231 -9.01 -1.10 21.55
N LYS A 232 -9.34 0.10 22.03
CA LYS A 232 -9.77 0.33 23.43
C LYS A 232 -11.25 0.03 23.65
N THR A 233 -11.98 -0.28 22.59
CA THR A 233 -13.39 -0.68 22.66
C THR A 233 -13.51 -2.04 23.36
N LYS A 234 -14.70 -2.35 23.87
CA LYS A 234 -14.97 -3.67 24.43
C LYS A 234 -14.95 -4.73 23.33
N GLN A 235 -14.17 -5.78 23.53
CA GLN A 235 -14.16 -6.99 22.69
C GLN A 235 -15.55 -7.64 22.73
N ARG A 236 -16.09 -8.02 21.57
CA ARG A 236 -17.47 -8.54 21.47
C ARG A 236 -17.53 -10.04 21.70
N HIS A 237 -16.49 -10.77 21.33
CA HIS A 237 -16.41 -12.22 21.45
C HIS A 237 -15.24 -12.61 22.34
N GLU A 238 -15.52 -13.20 23.48
CA GLU A 238 -14.49 -13.72 24.38
C GLU A 238 -14.41 -15.24 24.21
N LEU A 239 -13.25 -15.73 23.80
CA LEU A 239 -12.97 -17.15 23.64
C LEU A 239 -12.13 -17.63 24.82
N LYS A 240 -12.52 -18.78 25.39
CA LYS A 240 -11.74 -19.48 26.40
C LYS A 240 -10.38 -19.82 25.82
N GLU A 241 -9.30 -19.52 26.53
CA GLU A 241 -7.94 -19.74 26.03
C GLU A 241 -7.69 -21.24 25.78
N GLY A 242 -6.95 -21.55 24.70
CA GLY A 242 -6.67 -22.93 24.29
C GLY A 242 -7.86 -23.71 23.72
N ALA A 243 -9.08 -23.17 23.74
CA ALA A 243 -10.27 -23.88 23.25
C ALA A 243 -10.40 -23.78 21.72
N ASN A 244 -11.00 -24.83 21.14
CA ASN A 244 -11.24 -24.92 19.71
C ASN A 244 -12.74 -24.81 19.39
N TYR A 245 -13.08 -24.12 18.29
CA TYR A 245 -14.45 -23.73 17.96
C TYR A 245 -14.82 -24.11 16.55
N LEU A 246 -15.96 -24.79 16.39
CA LEU A 246 -16.57 -25.09 15.09
C LEU A 246 -17.71 -24.11 14.82
N ILE A 247 -17.65 -23.43 13.68
CA ILE A 247 -18.66 -22.47 13.23
C ILE A 247 -19.31 -23.02 11.97
N LYS A 248 -20.60 -23.33 12.10
CA LYS A 248 -21.44 -23.82 10.99
C LYS A 248 -22.08 -22.71 10.16
N GLN A 249 -22.09 -21.48 10.69
CA GLN A 249 -22.76 -20.35 10.04
C GLN A 249 -21.77 -19.57 9.16
N LYS A 250 -22.09 -19.49 7.87
CA LYS A 250 -21.30 -18.73 6.89
C LYS A 250 -21.11 -17.27 7.33
N GLY A 251 -19.86 -16.81 7.28
CA GLY A 251 -19.48 -15.42 7.54
C GLY A 251 -19.41 -15.02 9.02
N LYS A 252 -19.75 -15.92 9.96
CA LYS A 252 -19.59 -15.66 11.41
C LYS A 252 -18.13 -15.82 11.86
N GLY A 253 -17.40 -16.78 11.29
CA GLY A 253 -15.99 -17.03 11.60
C GLY A 253 -15.08 -15.83 11.37
N PRO A 254 -15.07 -15.23 10.17
CA PRO A 254 -14.29 -14.02 9.89
C PRO A 254 -14.57 -12.87 10.85
N LYS A 255 -15.83 -12.69 11.29
CA LYS A 255 -16.22 -11.63 12.23
C LYS A 255 -15.64 -11.85 13.62
N ILE A 256 -15.68 -13.09 14.13
CA ILE A 256 -15.11 -13.46 15.44
C ILE A 256 -13.58 -13.33 15.38
N PHE A 257 -12.96 -13.89 14.35
CA PHE A 257 -11.52 -13.80 14.14
C PHE A 257 -11.04 -12.34 14.09
N LYS A 258 -11.73 -11.51 13.29
CA LYS A 258 -11.41 -10.09 13.18
C LYS A 258 -11.50 -9.37 14.52
N ASP A 259 -12.59 -9.58 15.27
CA ASP A 259 -12.77 -8.97 16.58
C ASP A 259 -11.62 -9.30 17.54
N LEU A 260 -11.18 -10.56 17.60
CA LEU A 260 -10.02 -10.97 18.41
C LEU A 260 -8.73 -10.26 17.96
N THR A 261 -8.49 -10.22 16.64
CA THR A 261 -7.28 -9.61 16.09
C THR A 261 -7.23 -8.10 16.24
N GLU A 262 -8.38 -7.43 16.26
CA GLU A 262 -8.49 -5.99 16.51
C GLU A 262 -8.31 -5.63 17.99
N HIS A 263 -8.51 -6.59 18.91
CA HIS A 263 -8.37 -6.40 20.36
C HIS A 263 -7.08 -6.98 20.94
N GLY A 264 -6.04 -7.11 20.11
CA GLY A 264 -4.68 -7.38 20.59
C GLY A 264 -4.21 -8.82 20.53
N ILE A 265 -5.03 -9.75 20.04
CA ILE A 265 -4.64 -11.16 19.86
C ILE A 265 -4.07 -11.36 18.43
N PRO A 266 -2.80 -11.80 18.26
CA PRO A 266 -2.27 -12.16 16.94
C PRO A 266 -3.11 -13.24 16.26
N GLY A 267 -3.33 -13.13 14.94
CA GLY A 267 -4.14 -14.08 14.19
C GLY A 267 -3.46 -14.64 12.95
N LEU A 268 -3.68 -15.92 12.65
CA LEU A 268 -3.27 -16.59 11.40
C LEU A 268 -4.51 -17.12 10.68
N TRP A 269 -4.63 -16.85 9.37
CA TRP A 269 -5.74 -17.33 8.54
C TRP A 269 -5.25 -18.36 7.53
N LEU A 270 -5.84 -19.55 7.53
CA LEU A 270 -5.63 -20.65 6.59
C LEU A 270 -6.77 -20.68 5.59
N THR A 271 -6.45 -20.51 4.30
CA THR A 271 -7.48 -20.42 3.25
C THR A 271 -6.98 -20.85 1.88
N THR A 272 -7.89 -21.30 1.01
CA THR A 272 -7.70 -21.49 -0.44
C THR A 272 -8.17 -20.28 -1.25
N SER A 273 -8.71 -19.26 -0.59
CA SER A 273 -9.11 -18.01 -1.23
C SER A 273 -7.90 -17.09 -1.43
N CYS A 274 -7.93 -16.30 -2.51
CA CYS A 274 -6.85 -15.36 -2.81
C CYS A 274 -6.63 -14.38 -1.63
N PRO A 275 -5.39 -14.29 -1.06
CA PRO A 275 -5.10 -13.46 0.11
C PRO A 275 -5.44 -11.97 -0.06
N SER A 276 -5.32 -11.42 -1.27
CA SER A 276 -5.70 -10.02 -1.55
C SER A 276 -7.18 -9.76 -1.33
N LYS A 277 -8.05 -10.67 -1.82
CA LYS A 277 -9.51 -10.60 -1.64
C LYS A 277 -9.91 -10.73 -0.18
N ILE A 278 -9.28 -11.64 0.56
CA ILE A 278 -9.52 -11.82 2.00
C ILE A 278 -9.17 -10.54 2.77
N ARG A 279 -8.02 -9.93 2.48
CA ARG A 279 -7.58 -8.70 3.15
C ARG A 279 -8.48 -7.51 2.82
N GLU A 280 -8.85 -7.33 1.56
CA GLU A 280 -9.74 -6.25 1.14
C GLU A 280 -11.13 -6.39 1.76
N GLY A 281 -11.73 -7.59 1.67
CA GLY A 281 -13.07 -7.85 2.18
C GLY A 281 -13.19 -7.78 3.70
N ASN A 282 -12.13 -8.13 4.44
CA ASN A 282 -12.16 -8.16 5.90
C ASN A 282 -11.42 -6.97 6.55
N GLY A 283 -10.72 -6.15 5.76
CA GLY A 283 -9.95 -5.01 6.25
C GLY A 283 -8.65 -5.38 6.99
N LEU A 284 -8.08 -6.55 6.71
CA LEU A 284 -6.89 -7.07 7.37
C LEU A 284 -5.62 -6.51 6.72
N ALA A 285 -4.76 -5.86 7.51
CA ALA A 285 -3.48 -5.32 7.05
C ALA A 285 -2.26 -6.01 7.65
N ARG A 286 -2.39 -6.75 8.75
CA ARG A 286 -1.24 -7.37 9.45
C ARG A 286 -1.35 -8.88 9.57
N THR A 287 -2.57 -9.40 9.63
CA THR A 287 -2.81 -10.84 9.73
C THR A 287 -2.07 -11.60 8.61
N PRO A 288 -1.14 -12.52 8.96
CA PRO A 288 -0.60 -13.48 8.01
C PRO A 288 -1.68 -14.41 7.48
N ILE A 289 -1.54 -14.78 6.21
CA ILE A 289 -2.42 -15.73 5.53
C ILE A 289 -1.54 -16.87 5.04
N LEU A 290 -1.86 -18.10 5.47
CA LEU A 290 -1.31 -19.32 4.89
C LEU A 290 -2.22 -19.70 3.72
N TYR A 291 -1.71 -19.52 2.50
CA TYR A 291 -2.49 -19.67 1.29
C TYR A 291 -2.28 -21.06 0.67
N PHE A 292 -3.33 -21.88 0.67
CA PHE A 292 -3.33 -23.17 0.01
C PHE A 292 -3.57 -23.00 -1.49
N THR A 293 -2.52 -23.17 -2.28
CA THR A 293 -2.58 -23.02 -3.74
C THR A 293 -1.48 -23.85 -4.40
N PRO A 294 -1.73 -24.45 -5.58
CA PRO A 294 -0.68 -25.12 -6.35
C PRO A 294 0.43 -24.17 -6.81
N GLU A 295 0.09 -22.90 -7.05
CA GLU A 295 1.00 -21.91 -7.60
C GLU A 295 1.64 -21.04 -6.52
N ARG A 296 2.96 -20.88 -6.59
CA ARG A 296 3.66 -19.93 -5.72
C ARG A 296 3.22 -18.50 -6.04
N THR A 297 2.63 -17.84 -5.07
CA THR A 297 2.22 -16.44 -5.18
C THR A 297 3.27 -15.55 -4.54
N ARG A 298 3.89 -14.66 -5.34
CA ARG A 298 4.97 -13.80 -4.85
C ARG A 298 4.49 -12.95 -3.68
N GLY A 299 5.28 -12.95 -2.61
CA GLY A 299 4.98 -12.23 -1.37
C GLY A 299 4.21 -13.07 -0.35
N GLU A 300 3.33 -13.98 -0.77
CA GLU A 300 2.50 -14.78 0.14
C GLU A 300 3.21 -16.02 0.66
N VAL A 301 2.79 -16.52 1.83
CA VAL A 301 3.19 -17.85 2.29
C VAL A 301 2.23 -18.85 1.65
N THR A 302 2.72 -19.58 0.66
CA THR A 302 1.94 -20.56 -0.09
C THR A 302 2.34 -21.98 0.24
N VAL A 303 1.36 -22.84 0.46
CA VAL A 303 1.54 -24.29 0.64
C VAL A 303 0.67 -25.00 -0.39
N HIS A 304 1.18 -26.06 -1.00
CA HIS A 304 0.35 -26.84 -1.91
C HIS A 304 -0.81 -27.48 -1.12
N PRO A 305 -2.06 -27.54 -1.63
CA PRO A 305 -3.19 -28.15 -0.91
C PRO A 305 -2.91 -29.58 -0.40
N ASN A 306 -2.04 -30.31 -1.10
CA ASN A 306 -1.64 -31.69 -0.76
C ASN A 306 -0.47 -31.79 0.24
N GLU A 307 0.14 -30.67 0.62
CA GLU A 307 1.29 -30.62 1.54
C GLU A 307 0.84 -30.31 2.98
N LEU A 308 -0.14 -31.05 3.51
CA LEU A 308 -0.74 -30.80 4.84
C LEU A 308 0.29 -30.78 5.98
N ASN A 309 1.33 -31.62 5.93
CA ASN A 309 2.40 -31.63 6.94
C ASN A 309 3.18 -30.32 6.97
N LYS A 310 3.53 -29.79 5.81
CA LYS A 310 4.21 -28.49 5.71
C LYS A 310 3.33 -27.36 6.22
N ALA A 311 2.02 -27.41 5.97
CA ALA A 311 1.09 -26.45 6.55
C ALA A 311 1.07 -26.52 8.09
N LEU A 312 1.15 -27.72 8.67
CA LEU A 312 1.29 -27.87 10.13
C LEU A 312 2.60 -27.31 10.65
N ASP A 313 3.72 -27.50 9.94
CA ASP A 313 5.01 -26.92 10.31
C ASP A 313 4.96 -25.40 10.33
N GLU A 314 4.32 -24.79 9.34
CA GLU A 314 4.10 -23.34 9.27
C GLU A 314 3.19 -22.85 10.41
N VAL A 315 2.10 -23.57 10.71
CA VAL A 315 1.23 -23.26 11.86
C VAL A 315 2.01 -23.35 13.17
N TYR A 316 2.80 -24.40 13.37
CA TYR A 316 3.64 -24.57 14.55
C TYR A 316 4.66 -23.44 14.70
N LEU A 317 5.33 -23.08 13.60
CA LEU A 317 6.31 -22.01 13.57
C LEU A 317 5.69 -20.64 13.89
N TYR A 318 4.47 -20.38 13.41
CA TYR A 318 3.71 -19.19 13.78
C TYR A 318 3.36 -19.20 15.28
N LEU A 319 2.77 -20.30 15.77
CA LEU A 319 2.33 -20.44 17.17
C LEU A 319 3.48 -20.33 18.17
N SER A 320 4.65 -20.91 17.85
CA SER A 320 5.84 -20.85 18.73
C SER A 320 6.36 -19.43 18.95
N ARG A 321 6.07 -18.51 18.02
CA ARG A 321 6.45 -17.09 18.11
C ARG A 321 5.33 -16.21 18.64
N ALA A 322 4.10 -16.71 18.67
CA ALA A 322 2.93 -15.94 19.04
C ALA A 322 2.68 -16.07 20.56
N PHE A 323 3.21 -15.11 21.32
CA PHE A 323 3.10 -15.09 22.78
C PHE A 323 2.24 -13.90 23.27
N PRO A 324 1.42 -14.04 24.32
CA PRO A 324 1.16 -15.25 25.13
C PRO A 324 0.09 -16.20 24.54
N ARG A 325 -0.69 -15.73 23.56
CA ARG A 325 -1.73 -16.51 22.87
C ARG A 325 -1.94 -15.97 21.46
N SER A 326 -2.61 -16.76 20.63
CA SER A 326 -3.02 -16.37 19.28
C SER A 326 -4.36 -17.00 18.88
N VAL A 327 -4.84 -16.66 17.69
CA VAL A 327 -6.00 -17.30 17.06
C VAL A 327 -5.65 -17.81 15.67
N VAL A 328 -5.97 -19.05 15.37
CA VAL A 328 -5.85 -19.65 14.04
C VAL A 328 -7.25 -19.82 13.47
N PHE A 329 -7.49 -19.33 12.25
CA PHE A 329 -8.76 -19.46 11.56
C PHE A 329 -8.61 -20.30 10.30
N VAL A 330 -9.45 -21.31 10.15
CA VAL A 330 -9.49 -22.22 8.99
C VAL A 330 -10.86 -22.09 8.35
N ASP A 331 -10.91 -21.65 7.08
CA ASP A 331 -12.16 -21.57 6.31
C ASP A 331 -12.22 -22.51 5.11
N CYS A 332 -11.12 -23.21 4.82
CA CYS A 332 -10.97 -24.02 3.61
C CYS A 332 -10.91 -25.53 3.89
N PHE A 333 -11.54 -25.99 4.98
CA PHE A 333 -11.46 -27.41 5.37
C PHE A 333 -12.05 -28.34 4.30
N ARG A 334 -13.14 -27.91 3.64
CA ARG A 334 -13.80 -28.66 2.56
C ARG A 334 -12.86 -28.91 1.40
N GLU A 335 -12.12 -27.89 0.98
CA GLU A 335 -11.17 -27.93 -0.12
C GLU A 335 -9.97 -28.83 0.22
N LEU A 336 -9.50 -28.78 1.48
CA LEU A 336 -8.45 -29.69 1.94
C LEU A 336 -8.92 -31.15 1.94
N ALA A 337 -10.14 -31.42 2.39
CA ALA A 337 -10.74 -32.75 2.37
C ALA A 337 -10.97 -33.25 0.93
N PHE A 338 -11.36 -32.37 0.02
CA PHE A 338 -11.50 -32.70 -1.40
C PHE A 338 -10.15 -33.03 -2.06
N ALA A 339 -9.09 -32.28 -1.73
CA ALA A 339 -7.77 -32.46 -2.33
C ALA A 339 -7.00 -33.67 -1.79
N ASN A 340 -7.18 -34.02 -0.51
CA ASN A 340 -6.37 -35.03 0.17
C ASN A 340 -7.14 -36.32 0.54
N GLY A 341 -8.46 -36.27 0.59
CA GLY A 341 -9.26 -37.23 1.33
C GLY A 341 -9.71 -36.68 2.68
N PHE A 342 -10.88 -37.13 3.13
CA PHE A 342 -11.48 -36.65 4.38
C PHE A 342 -10.66 -37.05 5.62
N GLU A 343 -10.13 -38.27 5.65
CA GLU A 343 -9.36 -38.80 6.78
C GLU A 343 -8.06 -38.02 7.00
N GLU A 344 -7.32 -37.75 5.92
CA GLU A 344 -6.08 -36.98 5.93
C GLU A 344 -6.31 -35.53 6.35
N ALA A 345 -7.37 -34.89 5.82
CA ALA A 345 -7.76 -33.56 6.23
C ALA A 345 -8.20 -33.51 7.70
N MET A 346 -8.94 -34.52 8.17
CA MET A 346 -9.34 -34.64 9.57
C MET A 346 -8.14 -34.82 10.50
N ASP A 347 -7.14 -35.61 10.11
CA ASP A 347 -5.88 -35.74 10.87
C ASP A 347 -5.13 -34.41 10.96
N PHE A 348 -5.04 -33.67 9.84
CA PHE A 348 -4.52 -32.30 9.84
C PHE A 348 -5.27 -31.41 10.83
N LEU A 349 -6.60 -31.43 10.80
CA LEU A 349 -7.42 -30.58 11.66
C LEU A 349 -7.25 -30.94 13.15
N ARG A 350 -7.19 -32.24 13.47
CA ARG A 350 -6.89 -32.74 14.83
C ARG A 350 -5.52 -32.28 15.32
N LYS A 351 -4.50 -32.38 14.47
CA LYS A 351 -3.14 -31.92 14.79
C LYS A 351 -3.10 -30.41 15.00
N ALA A 352 -3.76 -29.62 14.14
CA ALA A 352 -3.86 -28.17 14.28
C ALA A 352 -4.58 -27.76 15.57
N ALA A 353 -5.68 -28.43 15.93
CA ALA A 353 -6.40 -28.18 17.19
C ALA A 353 -5.51 -28.45 18.41
N ARG A 354 -4.81 -29.59 18.42
CA ARG A 354 -3.85 -29.93 19.50
C ARG A 354 -2.72 -28.91 19.61
N LEU A 355 -2.17 -28.45 18.48
CA LEU A 355 -1.14 -27.41 18.46
C LEU A 355 -1.66 -26.10 19.05
N CYS A 356 -2.86 -25.66 18.66
CA CYS A 356 -3.47 -24.45 19.20
C CYS A 356 -3.67 -24.55 20.72
N SER A 357 -4.28 -25.63 21.21
CA SER A 357 -4.53 -25.84 22.63
C SER A 357 -3.23 -25.88 23.46
N ARG A 358 -2.19 -26.56 22.98
CA ARG A 358 -0.87 -26.63 23.66
C ARG A 358 -0.19 -25.26 23.77
N ASN A 359 -0.43 -24.36 22.83
CA ASN A 359 0.12 -23.01 22.79
C ASN A 359 -0.85 -21.95 23.35
N ASN A 360 -1.82 -22.35 24.18
CA ASN A 360 -2.86 -21.49 24.77
C ASN A 360 -3.62 -20.64 23.73
N SER A 361 -3.66 -21.11 22.48
CA SER A 361 -4.19 -20.42 21.31
C SER A 361 -5.52 -21.03 20.88
N ASN A 362 -6.36 -20.25 20.21
CA ASN A 362 -7.67 -20.71 19.77
C ASN A 362 -7.62 -21.20 18.33
N LEU A 363 -8.23 -22.35 18.03
CA LEU A 363 -8.59 -22.71 16.66
C LEU A 363 -10.05 -22.35 16.41
N ILE A 364 -10.31 -21.69 15.29
CA ILE A 364 -11.65 -21.44 14.77
C ILE A 364 -11.73 -22.11 13.41
N VAL A 365 -12.68 -23.03 13.25
CA VAL A 365 -12.92 -23.74 11.99
C VAL A 365 -14.31 -23.35 11.50
N GLN A 366 -14.40 -22.78 10.30
CA GLN A 366 -15.69 -22.54 9.66
C GLN A 366 -15.94 -23.58 8.57
N ILE A 367 -17.11 -24.22 8.62
CA ILE A 367 -17.58 -25.16 7.61
C ILE A 367 -19.01 -24.83 7.21
N ASP A 368 -19.42 -25.22 6.00
CA ASP A 368 -20.83 -25.28 5.64
C ASP A 368 -21.34 -26.72 5.89
N PRO A 369 -22.31 -26.92 6.80
CA PRO A 369 -22.81 -28.26 7.11
C PRO A 369 -23.39 -29.01 5.91
N THR A 370 -23.87 -28.30 4.89
CA THR A 370 -24.49 -28.92 3.71
C THR A 370 -23.48 -29.63 2.81
N GLU A 371 -22.18 -29.39 3.02
CA GLU A 371 -21.09 -29.91 2.19
C GLU A 371 -20.52 -31.25 2.70
N PHE A 372 -21.00 -31.75 3.84
CA PHE A 372 -20.51 -32.95 4.49
C PHE A 372 -21.67 -33.89 4.82
N SER A 373 -21.41 -35.20 4.77
CA SER A 373 -22.37 -36.20 5.25
C SER A 373 -22.57 -36.08 6.77
N GLU A 374 -23.71 -36.55 7.30
CA GLU A 374 -23.99 -36.55 8.75
C GLU A 374 -22.88 -37.25 9.57
N ARG A 375 -22.32 -38.34 9.03
CA ARG A 375 -21.21 -39.05 9.67
C ARG A 375 -19.95 -38.19 9.75
N GLN A 376 -19.60 -37.51 8.66
CA GLN A 376 -18.44 -36.60 8.61
C GLN A 376 -18.64 -35.40 9.53
N LEU A 377 -19.84 -34.81 9.57
CA LEU A 377 -20.16 -33.71 10.48
C LEU A 377 -20.00 -34.10 11.95
N ALA A 378 -20.55 -35.25 12.34
CA ALA A 378 -20.40 -35.78 13.69
C ALA A 378 -18.93 -36.01 14.06
N GLU A 379 -18.10 -36.41 13.09
CA GLU A 379 -16.67 -36.60 13.30
C GLU A 379 -15.91 -35.29 13.47
N ILE A 380 -16.21 -34.27 12.65
CA ILE A 380 -15.65 -32.92 12.78
C ILE A 380 -16.01 -32.32 14.14
N GLU A 381 -17.28 -32.42 14.54
CA GLU A 381 -17.76 -31.91 15.83
C GLU A 381 -17.04 -32.57 17.01
N ARG A 382 -16.90 -33.90 16.99
CA ARG A 382 -16.17 -34.63 18.02
C ARG A 382 -14.69 -34.23 18.09
N ALA A 383 -14.07 -33.95 16.94
CA ALA A 383 -12.67 -33.59 16.87
C ALA A 383 -12.38 -32.17 17.40
N ILE A 384 -13.28 -31.22 17.17
CA ILE A 384 -13.06 -29.81 17.52
C ILE A 384 -13.60 -29.44 18.90
N VAL A 385 -14.78 -29.92 19.29
CA VAL A 385 -15.46 -29.46 20.52
C VAL A 385 -14.89 -30.09 21.80
N ARG A 386 -14.14 -31.20 21.70
CA ARG A 386 -13.58 -31.93 22.85
C ARG A 386 -12.15 -31.52 23.25
N SER A 387 -11.56 -30.54 22.59
CA SER A 387 -10.18 -30.07 22.79
C SER A 387 -10.16 -28.60 23.15
#